data_AF-A1TFR1-F1
#
_entry.id   AF-A1TFR1-F1
#
_cell.length_a   1.000
_cell.length_b   1.000
_cell.length_c   1.000
_cell.angle_alpha   90.00
_cell.angle_beta   90.00
_cell.angle_gamma   90.00
#
_symmetry.space_group_name_H-M   'P 1'
#
loop_
_entity.id
_entity.type
_entity.pdbx_description
1 polymer ?
#
loop_
_entity_poly.entity_id
_entity_poly.type
_entity_poly.pdbx_seq_one_letter_code
_entity_poly.pdbx_strand_id
1 'polypeptide(L)'
;MARHAKKSDRSMAIRTYLTAGLTAGVTGAALAGVGTLLLADGDVSGPAQIEVQLVSNEEDILWLSLNGGSDRRSAAQSAVVQQSSANPALRPMIGDGGWLIGNGLDAADDCQGDACNGGDGGILWGNGGNGAHGGTGGDGGFWFGHGGNGGDGDAVLDANGNVVRAATAGGAGGKGGYMFGNGGAGGKGGDAVYQNGVKKNGALAGGRGGDSGYLLGNGGNGGAGGSDSNNLNVADDPATTNVNESAQNNAAGGAGGAGGVGGILNGNGGHGGDGGSADSANGNATGGSGGRGGLAHSNAGGTGGNGGNGGDAEADDAGKTAKGGNGGAGGTSGTGQGGSGGNGGNAVGDDAHAVGGSGGAGGGVRLGTGGDGGDGGDAVSEDGNATGGKGGDGGSVDLTGGGGGAGGEGGDADGDEKATGGSGGSGGTGGLGGDGGAGGDGGDAVADDEGGATAGSGGDGGFGGTDGDDGSASDGADAPATD
;
A
#
# COMPACT_ATOMS: atom_id res chain seq x y z
N MET A 1 3.63 -57.26 34.33
CA MET A 1 5.00 -56.74 34.52
C MET A 1 5.70 -56.69 33.16
N ALA A 2 5.97 -55.49 32.64
CA ALA A 2 7.05 -55.20 31.68
C ALA A 2 7.10 -53.68 31.52
N ARG A 3 8.23 -53.05 31.85
CA ARG A 3 8.49 -51.64 31.51
C ARG A 3 9.31 -51.63 30.23
N HIS A 4 9.04 -50.74 29.29
CA HIS A 4 10.09 -50.21 28.42
C HIS A 4 9.97 -48.70 28.32
N ALA A 5 11.11 -48.02 28.44
CA ALA A 5 11.20 -46.60 28.66
C ALA A 5 11.52 -45.83 27.38
N LYS A 6 11.14 -44.54 27.35
CA LYS A 6 11.50 -43.58 26.31
C LYS A 6 13.02 -43.53 26.09
N LYS A 7 13.44 -43.38 24.83
CA LYS A 7 14.72 -42.77 24.49
C LYS A 7 14.45 -41.49 23.71
N SER A 8 14.83 -40.36 24.29
CA SER A 8 14.84 -39.05 23.64
C SER A 8 16.29 -38.71 23.33
N ASP A 9 16.62 -38.58 22.06
CA ASP A 9 17.91 -38.03 21.65
C ASP A 9 17.68 -36.57 21.21
N ARG A 10 18.02 -35.63 22.10
CA ARG A 10 18.15 -34.20 21.76
C ARG A 10 19.46 -34.01 21.00
N SER A 11 19.41 -33.34 19.85
CA SER A 11 20.62 -32.76 19.22
C SER A 11 20.42 -31.27 19.02
N MET A 12 21.42 -30.48 19.43
CA MET A 12 21.40 -29.02 19.27
C MET A 12 22.21 -28.60 18.04
N ALA A 13 21.72 -27.61 17.30
CA ALA A 13 22.51 -26.77 16.41
C ALA A 13 22.52 -25.36 17.01
N ILE A 14 23.57 -24.96 17.75
CA ILE A 14 24.77 -24.31 17.21
C ILE A 14 24.40 -23.04 16.41
N ARG A 15 24.38 -21.90 17.11
CA ARG A 15 24.51 -20.59 16.48
C ARG A 15 25.96 -20.40 16.03
N THR A 16 26.17 -19.96 14.80
CA THR A 16 27.45 -19.39 14.36
C THR A 16 27.16 -18.17 13.50
N TYR A 17 27.62 -17.01 13.96
CA TYR A 17 27.48 -15.76 13.24
C TYR A 17 28.40 -15.77 12.02
N LEU A 18 27.83 -15.69 10.82
CA LEU A 18 28.57 -15.30 9.62
C LEU A 18 28.02 -13.96 9.11
N THR A 19 28.84 -12.92 9.26
CA THR A 19 28.61 -11.61 8.66
C THR A 19 28.78 -11.72 7.14
N ALA A 20 27.71 -11.49 6.38
CA ALA A 20 27.76 -11.37 4.93
C ALA A 20 27.49 -9.93 4.51
N GLY A 21 28.46 -9.30 3.82
CA GLY A 21 28.28 -8.02 3.14
C GLY A 21 28.25 -8.21 1.61
N LEU A 22 27.40 -7.42 0.93
CA LEU A 22 27.27 -7.26 -0.53
C LEU A 22 26.82 -5.79 -0.77
N THR A 23 27.35 -4.92 -1.63
CA THR A 23 28.45 -4.91 -2.63
C THR A 23 28.23 -5.52 -4.02
N ALA A 24 27.03 -5.35 -4.60
CA ALA A 24 26.83 -5.30 -6.07
C ALA A 24 25.51 -4.55 -6.39
N GLY A 25 25.36 -3.83 -7.51
CA GLY A 25 26.34 -3.49 -8.55
C GLY A 25 25.76 -2.45 -9.52
N VAL A 26 26.61 -1.57 -10.06
CA VAL A 26 26.20 -0.54 -11.04
C VAL A 26 26.52 -1.03 -12.46
N THR A 27 25.51 -1.04 -13.33
CA THR A 27 25.62 -1.31 -14.78
C THR A 27 24.93 -0.17 -15.54
N GLY A 28 25.50 0.48 -16.55
CA GLY A 28 26.79 0.23 -17.21
C GLY A 28 26.69 0.21 -18.74
N ALA A 29 26.22 1.30 -19.37
CA ALA A 29 26.19 1.50 -20.82
C ALA A 29 25.97 3.00 -21.15
N ALA A 30 26.36 3.56 -22.30
CA ALA A 30 27.49 3.29 -23.21
C ALA A 30 27.72 4.57 -24.05
N LEU A 31 28.97 4.89 -24.42
CA LEU A 31 29.30 6.11 -25.18
C LEU A 31 29.03 5.95 -26.68
N ALA A 32 28.45 6.97 -27.30
CA ALA A 32 28.54 7.23 -28.74
C ALA A 32 28.59 8.74 -29.00
N GLY A 33 29.74 9.24 -29.42
CA GLY A 33 29.91 10.66 -29.76
C GLY A 33 29.77 10.91 -31.27
N VAL A 34 29.35 12.13 -31.62
CA VAL A 34 29.61 12.71 -32.95
C VAL A 34 30.14 14.12 -32.73
N GLY A 35 31.37 14.37 -33.17
CA GLY A 35 31.92 15.72 -33.26
C GLY A 35 32.01 16.14 -34.72
N THR A 36 31.58 17.37 -35.03
CA THR A 36 31.91 18.04 -36.29
C THR A 36 32.42 19.44 -36.00
N LEU A 37 33.70 19.63 -36.34
CA LEU A 37 34.47 20.87 -36.31
C LEU A 37 34.11 21.76 -37.50
N LEU A 38 34.10 23.10 -37.33
CA LEU A 38 34.58 24.04 -38.36
C LEU A 38 34.91 25.41 -37.74
N LEU A 39 35.93 26.07 -38.30
CA LEU A 39 36.57 27.29 -37.81
C LEU A 39 36.19 28.53 -38.64
N ALA A 40 36.52 29.70 -38.08
CA ALA A 40 36.75 31.00 -38.74
C ALA A 40 35.47 31.76 -39.19
N ASP A 41 35.47 33.11 -39.27
CA ASP A 41 36.52 34.12 -39.05
C ASP A 41 35.86 35.48 -38.70
N GLY A 42 36.63 36.48 -38.23
CA GLY A 42 36.30 37.93 -38.18
C GLY A 42 35.04 38.37 -37.40
N ASP A 43 34.99 39.49 -36.67
CA ASP A 43 35.76 40.73 -36.73
C ASP A 43 35.52 41.52 -35.41
N VAL A 44 36.13 42.69 -35.26
CA VAL A 44 36.21 43.45 -34.02
C VAL A 44 35.09 44.50 -33.89
N SER A 45 34.76 44.84 -32.63
CA SER A 45 34.27 46.16 -32.18
C SER A 45 32.77 46.44 -32.20
N GLY A 46 32.21 46.61 -31.00
CA GLY A 46 30.93 47.23 -30.71
C GLY A 46 30.60 47.08 -29.23
N PRO A 47 30.23 48.14 -28.48
CA PRO A 47 29.79 47.96 -27.10
C PRO A 47 28.47 47.18 -27.11
N ALA A 48 28.44 46.03 -26.45
CA ALA A 48 27.21 45.27 -26.26
C ALA A 48 26.24 46.09 -25.41
N GLN A 49 25.29 46.76 -26.09
CA GLN A 49 24.16 47.36 -25.41
C GLN A 49 23.29 46.22 -24.91
N ILE A 50 23.19 46.10 -23.59
CA ILE A 50 22.21 45.20 -22.98
C ILE A 50 20.85 45.85 -23.20
N GLU A 51 20.16 45.39 -24.25
CA GLU A 51 18.76 45.72 -24.48
C GLU A 51 17.93 45.01 -23.41
N VAL A 52 17.79 45.66 -22.25
CA VAL A 52 16.83 45.24 -21.22
C VAL A 52 15.45 45.53 -21.77
N GLN A 53 14.88 44.57 -22.50
CA GLN A 53 13.51 44.63 -22.97
C GLN A 53 12.55 44.47 -21.78
N LEU A 54 12.33 45.58 -21.08
CA LEU A 54 11.23 45.70 -20.13
C LEU A 54 9.93 45.62 -20.93
N VAL A 55 9.28 44.45 -20.92
CA VAL A 55 7.92 44.29 -21.42
C VAL A 55 6.98 44.91 -20.37
N SER A 56 6.89 46.24 -20.41
CA SER A 56 5.87 46.99 -19.68
C SER A 56 4.54 46.83 -20.42
N ASN A 57 3.75 45.82 -20.05
CA ASN A 57 2.33 45.84 -20.34
C ASN A 57 1.63 46.80 -19.36
N GLU A 58 1.50 48.05 -19.79
CA GLU A 58 0.67 49.05 -19.14
C GLU A 58 -0.80 48.59 -19.16
N GLU A 59 -1.33 48.11 -18.02
CA GLU A 59 -2.37 48.79 -17.24
C GLU A 59 -2.73 48.07 -15.91
N ASP A 60 -3.11 48.90 -14.93
CA ASP A 60 -3.70 48.65 -13.60
C ASP A 60 -3.09 47.61 -12.62
N ILE A 61 -2.13 48.14 -11.86
CA ILE A 61 -1.89 47.78 -10.44
C ILE A 61 -3.12 48.06 -9.56
N LEU A 62 -4.04 47.09 -9.47
CA LEU A 62 -5.07 47.04 -8.44
C LEU A 62 -4.73 46.02 -7.35
N TRP A 63 -4.27 46.55 -6.22
CA TRP A 63 -4.17 45.87 -4.93
C TRP A 63 -5.42 45.01 -4.60
N LEU A 64 -5.19 43.81 -4.05
CA LEU A 64 -6.22 42.89 -3.52
C LEU A 64 -7.46 42.66 -4.41
N SER A 65 -7.36 41.74 -5.37
CA SER A 65 -8.52 40.94 -5.77
C SER A 65 -8.39 39.52 -5.23
N LEU A 66 -8.90 39.30 -4.01
CA LEU A 66 -9.19 37.95 -3.51
C LEU A 66 -10.42 37.41 -4.25
N ASN A 67 -10.23 36.98 -5.49
CA ASN A 67 -11.26 36.22 -6.20
C ASN A 67 -11.09 34.71 -5.91
N GLY A 68 -11.25 34.35 -4.63
CA GLY A 68 -11.45 32.96 -4.24
C GLY A 68 -12.84 32.53 -4.72
N GLY A 69 -12.89 31.82 -5.85
CA GLY A 69 -14.13 31.43 -6.50
C GLY A 69 -13.89 30.38 -7.56
N SER A 70 -14.17 29.12 -7.22
CA SER A 70 -14.23 28.01 -8.16
C SER A 70 -15.38 28.23 -9.16
N ASP A 71 -15.08 28.26 -10.46
CA ASP A 71 -16.07 27.94 -11.50
C ASP A 71 -15.41 27.58 -12.84
N ARG A 72 -15.89 26.50 -13.47
CA ARG A 72 -15.39 26.03 -14.77
C ARG A 72 -15.92 26.90 -15.91
N ARG A 73 -15.05 27.40 -16.80
CA ARG A 73 -15.45 27.84 -18.15
C ARG A 73 -14.47 27.34 -19.20
N SER A 74 -15.01 26.63 -20.19
CA SER A 74 -14.24 25.85 -21.15
C SER A 74 -13.70 26.66 -22.33
N ALA A 75 -12.50 26.27 -22.74
CA ALA A 75 -11.99 26.20 -24.10
C ALA A 75 -11.59 27.49 -24.87
N ALA A 76 -10.52 27.28 -25.66
CA ALA A 76 -10.08 28.06 -26.81
C ALA A 76 -9.37 29.40 -26.58
N GLN A 77 -8.22 29.38 -25.89
CA GLN A 77 -7.06 30.16 -26.35
C GLN A 77 -5.71 29.53 -25.97
N SER A 78 -4.82 29.43 -26.96
CA SER A 78 -3.38 29.14 -26.85
C SER A 78 -2.93 27.77 -26.31
N ALA A 79 -2.91 26.78 -27.21
CA ALA A 79 -2.17 25.51 -27.09
C ALA A 79 -0.62 25.70 -27.16
N VAL A 80 -0.08 26.64 -26.39
CA VAL A 80 1.36 26.96 -26.29
C VAL A 80 1.85 26.84 -24.84
N VAL A 81 0.95 26.72 -23.86
CA VAL A 81 1.30 26.60 -22.42
C VAL A 81 1.59 25.15 -22.02
N GLN A 82 0.95 24.16 -22.66
CA GLN A 82 1.01 22.73 -22.31
C GLN A 82 2.36 22.03 -22.56
N GLN A 83 3.39 22.73 -23.08
CA GLN A 83 4.71 22.14 -23.33
C GLN A 83 5.84 22.81 -22.52
N SER A 84 5.50 23.47 -21.42
CA SER A 84 6.44 24.12 -20.48
C SER A 84 7.00 23.17 -19.40
N SER A 85 6.54 21.92 -19.37
CA SER A 85 6.61 20.97 -18.24
C SER A 85 7.97 20.36 -17.88
N ALA A 86 9.10 20.86 -18.41
CA ALA A 86 10.43 20.33 -18.06
C ALA A 86 11.58 21.35 -18.00
N ASN A 87 11.44 22.57 -18.53
CA ASN A 87 12.52 23.56 -18.53
C ASN A 87 12.22 24.72 -17.56
N PRO A 88 12.90 24.80 -16.40
CA PRO A 88 12.62 25.84 -15.40
C PRO A 88 12.87 27.26 -15.92
N ALA A 89 13.64 27.44 -17.01
CA ALA A 89 13.87 28.73 -17.65
C ALA A 89 12.63 29.29 -18.40
N LEU A 90 11.59 28.49 -18.62
CA LEU A 90 10.36 28.89 -19.34
C LEU A 90 9.11 28.88 -18.43
N ARG A 91 9.24 28.47 -17.16
CA ARG A 91 8.16 28.58 -16.17
C ARG A 91 7.98 30.05 -15.76
N PRO A 92 6.76 30.55 -15.52
CA PRO A 92 6.56 31.89 -14.96
C PRO A 92 7.26 31.98 -13.60
N MET A 93 7.68 33.19 -13.20
CA MET A 93 8.27 33.37 -11.87
C MET A 93 7.20 33.28 -10.77
N ILE A 94 6.02 33.86 -11.03
CA ILE A 94 4.88 33.90 -10.11
C ILE A 94 3.62 33.49 -10.88
N GLY A 95 2.75 32.67 -10.27
CA GLY A 95 1.50 32.18 -10.84
C GLY A 95 1.48 30.66 -10.99
N ASP A 96 0.41 30.09 -11.53
CA ASP A 96 0.30 28.63 -11.70
C ASP A 96 1.37 28.09 -12.67
N GLY A 97 1.95 26.94 -12.31
CA GLY A 97 3.18 26.42 -12.92
C GLY A 97 4.43 27.25 -12.59
N GLY A 98 4.35 28.22 -11.68
CA GLY A 98 5.44 29.14 -11.35
C GLY A 98 6.60 28.46 -10.61
N TRP A 99 7.83 28.85 -10.88
CA TRP A 99 9.01 28.23 -10.25
C TRP A 99 9.39 28.85 -8.90
N LEU A 100 9.05 30.11 -8.63
CA LEU A 100 9.38 30.77 -7.36
C LEU A 100 8.19 30.79 -6.40
N ILE A 101 7.01 31.21 -6.87
CA ILE A 101 5.75 31.27 -6.09
C ILE A 101 4.59 30.83 -6.99
N GLY A 102 3.87 29.78 -6.60
CA GLY A 102 2.67 29.32 -7.30
C GLY A 102 2.49 27.83 -7.22
N ASN A 103 1.27 27.36 -7.54
CA ASN A 103 1.00 25.93 -7.51
C ASN A 103 1.67 25.22 -8.69
N GLY A 104 2.02 23.96 -8.49
CA GLY A 104 2.31 23.03 -9.56
C GLY A 104 1.07 22.80 -10.44
N LEU A 105 1.29 22.45 -11.69
CA LEU A 105 0.21 22.13 -12.61
C LEU A 105 -0.21 20.67 -12.40
N ASP A 106 -1.50 20.41 -12.34
CA ASP A 106 -2.03 19.05 -12.45
C ASP A 106 -1.64 18.44 -13.80
N ALA A 107 -1.43 17.13 -13.82
CA ALA A 107 -1.31 16.35 -15.04
C ALA A 107 -2.60 16.47 -15.88
N ALA A 108 -2.46 16.51 -17.20
CA ALA A 108 -3.60 16.55 -18.11
C ALA A 108 -4.18 15.14 -18.35
N ASP A 109 -5.51 15.03 -18.52
CA ASP A 109 -6.20 13.75 -18.75
C ASP A 109 -5.66 12.98 -20.00
N ASP A 110 -5.12 13.69 -20.99
CA ASP A 110 -4.55 13.14 -22.23
C ASP A 110 -3.02 12.87 -22.15
N CYS A 111 -2.44 12.96 -20.96
CA CYS A 111 -1.02 12.73 -20.74
C CYS A 111 -0.54 11.30 -21.07
N GLN A 112 0.76 11.17 -21.31
CA GLN A 112 1.46 9.90 -21.46
C GLN A 112 2.86 9.96 -20.84
N GLY A 113 3.29 8.87 -20.21
CA GLY A 113 4.61 8.78 -19.56
C GLY A 113 4.81 9.86 -18.50
N ASP A 114 6.00 10.46 -18.44
CA ASP A 114 6.36 11.45 -17.42
C ASP A 114 5.49 12.73 -17.43
N ALA A 115 4.78 13.01 -18.53
CA ALA A 115 3.81 14.11 -18.60
C ALA A 115 2.56 13.87 -17.74
N CYS A 116 2.37 12.65 -17.22
CA CYS A 116 1.33 12.30 -16.27
C CYS A 116 1.70 12.59 -14.81
N ASN A 117 2.94 13.03 -14.54
CA ASN A 117 3.32 13.49 -13.22
C ASN A 117 2.81 14.92 -13.00
N GLY A 118 2.21 15.17 -11.85
CA GLY A 118 1.88 16.52 -11.40
C GLY A 118 3.14 17.34 -11.18
N GLY A 119 3.13 18.60 -11.59
CA GLY A 119 4.27 19.49 -11.44
C GLY A 119 4.49 19.93 -9.99
N ASP A 120 5.73 20.27 -9.65
CA ASP A 120 6.06 20.81 -8.33
C ASP A 120 5.59 22.26 -8.16
N GLY A 121 5.19 22.61 -6.94
CA GLY A 121 4.96 23.98 -6.50
C GLY A 121 6.22 24.85 -6.56
N GLY A 122 6.03 26.16 -6.49
CA GLY A 122 7.12 27.14 -6.51
C GLY A 122 8.03 27.00 -5.29
N ILE A 123 9.33 27.21 -5.48
CA ILE A 123 10.38 27.00 -4.47
C ILE A 123 10.04 27.63 -3.12
N LEU A 124 9.45 28.83 -3.07
CA LEU A 124 9.10 29.48 -1.82
C LEU A 124 7.72 29.07 -1.30
N TRP A 125 6.74 28.90 -2.19
CA TRP A 125 5.33 28.71 -1.83
C TRP A 125 4.54 28.09 -2.98
N GLY A 126 3.65 27.16 -2.64
CA GLY A 126 2.65 26.59 -3.55
C GLY A 126 2.40 25.11 -3.27
N ASN A 127 1.23 24.62 -3.65
CA ASN A 127 0.95 23.18 -3.60
C ASN A 127 1.56 22.48 -4.82
N GLY A 128 1.88 21.21 -4.72
CA GLY A 128 2.16 20.36 -5.89
C GLY A 128 0.88 20.02 -6.65
N GLY A 129 0.99 19.82 -7.95
CA GLY A 129 -0.11 19.36 -8.80
C GLY A 129 -0.34 17.86 -8.65
N ASN A 130 -1.55 17.39 -8.95
CA ASN A 130 -1.89 15.97 -8.94
C ASN A 130 -1.34 15.27 -10.18
N GLY A 131 -0.91 14.01 -10.03
CA GLY A 131 -0.65 13.12 -11.15
C GLY A 131 -1.93 12.50 -11.71
N ALA A 132 -1.83 11.87 -12.87
CA ALA A 132 -2.90 11.12 -13.54
C ALA A 132 -2.36 9.75 -14.00
N HIS A 133 -3.22 8.74 -14.18
CA HIS A 133 -2.87 7.50 -14.90
C HIS A 133 -1.60 6.77 -14.40
N GLY A 134 -1.43 6.71 -13.08
CA GLY A 134 -0.25 6.15 -12.39
C GLY A 134 0.95 7.12 -12.23
N GLY A 135 0.85 8.35 -12.73
CA GLY A 135 1.86 9.39 -12.55
C GLY A 135 1.89 9.95 -11.12
N THR A 136 3.05 10.40 -10.67
CA THR A 136 3.25 10.90 -9.30
C THR A 136 2.63 12.28 -9.10
N GLY A 137 2.14 12.57 -7.90
CA GLY A 137 1.84 13.94 -7.49
C GLY A 137 3.14 14.74 -7.29
N GLY A 138 3.11 16.03 -7.58
CA GLY A 138 4.23 16.94 -7.41
C GLY A 138 4.43 17.39 -5.96
N ASP A 139 5.61 17.92 -5.66
CA ASP A 139 5.98 18.36 -4.31
C ASP A 139 5.50 19.80 -4.01
N GLY A 140 5.20 20.07 -2.74
CA GLY A 140 4.87 21.41 -2.23
C GLY A 140 6.09 22.30 -2.01
N GLY A 141 5.89 23.62 -2.07
CA GLY A 141 6.94 24.64 -1.90
C GLY A 141 7.61 24.66 -0.53
N PHE A 142 8.86 25.15 -0.45
CA PHE A 142 9.72 25.01 0.74
C PHE A 142 9.11 25.54 2.04
N TRP A 143 8.47 26.72 2.03
CA TRP A 143 7.87 27.26 3.25
C TRP A 143 6.48 26.67 3.49
N PHE A 144 5.60 26.70 2.49
CA PHE A 144 4.24 26.20 2.61
C PHE A 144 3.79 25.56 1.30
N GLY A 145 3.13 24.41 1.43
CA GLY A 145 2.50 23.70 0.32
C GLY A 145 2.02 22.32 0.74
N HIS A 146 0.95 21.83 0.13
CA HIS A 146 0.59 20.42 0.18
C HIS A 146 1.18 19.69 -1.03
N GLY A 147 1.57 18.44 -0.85
CA GLY A 147 1.91 17.58 -1.99
C GLY A 147 0.66 17.22 -2.78
N GLY A 148 0.79 17.11 -4.10
CA GLY A 148 -0.31 16.65 -4.95
C GLY A 148 -0.57 15.15 -4.78
N ASN A 149 -1.78 14.70 -5.11
CA ASN A 149 -2.08 13.27 -5.09
C ASN A 149 -1.43 12.55 -6.27
N GLY A 150 -1.06 11.29 -6.11
CA GLY A 150 -0.71 10.43 -7.23
C GLY A 150 -1.94 10.05 -8.05
N GLY A 151 -1.78 9.86 -9.36
CA GLY A 151 -2.86 9.44 -10.23
C GLY A 151 -3.21 7.96 -10.07
N ASP A 152 -4.49 7.63 -10.14
CA ASP A 152 -4.94 6.23 -10.24
C ASP A 152 -4.39 5.57 -11.51
N GLY A 153 -4.07 4.28 -11.45
CA GLY A 153 -3.42 3.52 -12.53
C GLY A 153 -4.37 2.94 -13.58
N ASP A 154 -5.44 3.64 -13.93
CA ASP A 154 -6.54 3.13 -14.74
C ASP A 154 -6.14 2.78 -16.19
N ALA A 155 -6.71 1.67 -16.69
CA ALA A 155 -6.65 1.34 -18.10
C ALA A 155 -7.71 2.13 -18.89
N VAL A 156 -7.34 2.59 -20.08
CA VAL A 156 -8.27 3.19 -21.03
C VAL A 156 -8.59 2.21 -22.14
N LEU A 157 -9.88 1.93 -22.34
CA LEU A 157 -10.39 1.08 -23.40
C LEU A 157 -11.07 1.92 -24.49
N ASP A 158 -10.98 1.48 -25.75
CA ASP A 158 -11.75 2.06 -26.85
C ASP A 158 -13.23 1.62 -26.82
N ALA A 159 -14.05 2.20 -27.70
CA ALA A 159 -15.47 1.86 -27.83
C ALA A 159 -15.75 0.39 -28.26
N ASN A 160 -14.71 -0.38 -28.61
CA ASN A 160 -14.78 -1.80 -28.96
C ASN A 160 -14.19 -2.70 -27.84
N GLY A 161 -13.78 -2.14 -26.70
CA GLY A 161 -13.15 -2.88 -25.60
C GLY A 161 -11.65 -3.17 -25.80
N ASN A 162 -10.96 -2.51 -26.74
CA ASN A 162 -9.52 -2.68 -26.92
C ASN A 162 -8.73 -1.76 -25.98
N VAL A 163 -7.65 -2.27 -25.39
CA VAL A 163 -6.76 -1.47 -24.54
C VAL A 163 -6.01 -0.42 -25.37
N VAL A 164 -6.30 0.86 -25.09
CA VAL A 164 -5.62 2.04 -25.68
C VAL A 164 -4.47 2.49 -24.80
N ARG A 165 -4.67 2.45 -23.47
CA ARG A 165 -3.62 2.63 -22.45
C ARG A 165 -3.75 1.50 -21.45
N ALA A 166 -2.65 0.78 -21.23
CA ALA A 166 -2.58 -0.31 -20.27
C ALA A 166 -2.69 0.22 -18.84
N ALA A 167 -3.26 -0.58 -17.94
CA ALA A 167 -3.27 -0.29 -16.50
C ALA A 167 -1.84 -0.13 -15.97
N THR A 168 -1.66 0.78 -15.01
CA THR A 168 -0.39 1.07 -14.34
C THR A 168 -0.52 0.88 -12.83
N ALA A 169 0.61 0.91 -12.11
CA ALA A 169 0.56 1.04 -10.66
C ALA A 169 0.08 2.44 -10.28
N GLY A 170 -0.52 2.58 -9.10
CA GLY A 170 -0.95 3.88 -8.60
C GLY A 170 0.23 4.81 -8.38
N GLY A 171 0.07 6.08 -8.74
CA GLY A 171 1.10 7.10 -8.60
C GLY A 171 1.41 7.37 -7.14
N ALA A 172 2.68 7.66 -6.82
CA ALA A 172 3.04 8.12 -5.49
C ALA A 172 2.48 9.53 -5.23
N GLY A 173 2.01 9.79 -4.01
CA GLY A 173 1.66 11.12 -3.55
C GLY A 173 2.92 11.99 -3.36
N GLY A 174 2.82 13.26 -3.75
CA GLY A 174 3.88 14.25 -3.60
C GLY A 174 4.11 14.66 -2.16
N LYS A 175 5.27 15.23 -1.86
CA LYS A 175 5.66 15.66 -0.52
C LYS A 175 5.02 16.98 -0.13
N GLY A 176 4.67 17.13 1.15
CA GLY A 176 4.32 18.41 1.74
C GLY A 176 5.52 19.37 1.75
N GLY A 177 5.22 20.67 1.73
CA GLY A 177 6.22 21.73 1.75
C GLY A 177 7.14 21.63 2.97
N TYR A 178 8.45 21.81 2.74
CA TYR A 178 9.51 21.43 3.70
C TYR A 178 9.28 21.93 5.13
N MET A 179 8.80 23.15 5.35
CA MET A 179 8.46 23.63 6.70
C MET A 179 7.04 23.23 7.13
N PHE A 180 6.02 23.56 6.34
CA PHE A 180 4.61 23.29 6.66
C PHE A 180 3.88 22.69 5.46
N GLY A 181 3.31 21.50 5.61
CA GLY A 181 2.59 20.84 4.53
C GLY A 181 2.15 19.42 4.85
N ASN A 182 1.02 18.99 4.30
CA ASN A 182 0.65 17.56 4.29
C ASN A 182 1.17 16.91 3.00
N GLY A 183 1.52 15.63 3.06
CA GLY A 183 1.77 14.83 1.87
C GLY A 183 0.47 14.52 1.12
N GLY A 184 0.54 14.37 -0.19
CA GLY A 184 -0.60 13.94 -1.01
C GLY A 184 -0.88 12.45 -0.86
N ALA A 185 -2.09 12.02 -1.17
CA ALA A 185 -2.43 10.60 -1.20
C ALA A 185 -1.75 9.88 -2.39
N GLY A 186 -1.46 8.59 -2.23
CA GLY A 186 -1.12 7.73 -3.36
C GLY A 186 -2.36 7.39 -4.18
N GLY A 187 -2.21 7.28 -5.50
CA GLY A 187 -3.28 6.81 -6.39
C GLY A 187 -3.51 5.32 -6.25
N LYS A 188 -4.68 4.83 -6.66
CA LYS A 188 -5.01 3.40 -6.70
C LYS A 188 -4.25 2.67 -7.79
N GLY A 189 -3.93 1.41 -7.57
CA GLY A 189 -3.44 0.53 -8.61
C GLY A 189 -4.52 0.19 -9.63
N GLY A 190 -4.14 0.02 -10.89
CA GLY A 190 -5.09 -0.42 -11.92
C GLY A 190 -5.54 -1.87 -11.74
N ASP A 191 -6.82 -2.11 -11.99
CA ASP A 191 -7.41 -3.45 -12.00
C ASP A 191 -6.86 -4.32 -13.14
N ALA A 192 -7.04 -5.64 -13.03
CA ALA A 192 -6.72 -6.56 -14.11
C ALA A 192 -7.61 -6.31 -15.34
N VAL A 193 -7.01 -6.43 -16.53
CA VAL A 193 -7.69 -6.16 -17.79
C VAL A 193 -7.69 -7.38 -18.68
N TYR A 194 -8.89 -7.86 -19.01
CA TYR A 194 -9.13 -8.97 -19.93
C TYR A 194 -9.72 -8.43 -21.24
N GLN A 195 -9.15 -8.85 -22.36
CA GLN A 195 -9.62 -8.45 -23.69
C GLN A 195 -9.75 -9.70 -24.56
N ASN A 196 -10.97 -9.96 -25.03
CA ASN A 196 -11.30 -11.11 -25.90
C ASN A 196 -10.86 -12.48 -25.32
N GLY A 197 -11.04 -12.68 -24.01
CA GLY A 197 -10.62 -13.92 -23.33
C GLY A 197 -9.11 -14.09 -23.21
N VAL A 198 -8.35 -12.98 -23.14
CA VAL A 198 -6.90 -12.99 -22.87
C VAL A 198 -6.56 -11.90 -21.87
N LYS A 199 -5.85 -12.26 -20.79
CA LYS A 199 -5.30 -11.32 -19.80
C LYS A 199 -4.28 -10.39 -20.47
N LYS A 200 -4.48 -9.08 -20.39
CA LYS A 200 -3.56 -8.05 -20.92
C LYS A 200 -2.70 -7.46 -19.82
N ASN A 201 -3.33 -7.14 -18.70
CA ASN A 201 -2.69 -6.69 -17.47
C ASN A 201 -3.27 -7.52 -16.32
N GLY A 202 -2.43 -7.90 -15.36
CA GLY A 202 -2.91 -8.27 -14.03
C GLY A 202 -3.16 -7.01 -13.20
N ALA A 203 -3.75 -7.17 -12.02
CA ALA A 203 -3.92 -6.06 -11.11
C ALA A 203 -2.57 -5.53 -10.61
N LEU A 204 -2.53 -4.22 -10.32
CA LEU A 204 -1.31 -3.50 -9.98
C LEU A 204 -1.39 -2.89 -8.58
N ALA A 205 -0.23 -2.61 -8.00
CA ALA A 205 -0.14 -2.08 -6.65
C ALA A 205 -0.60 -0.61 -6.56
N GLY A 206 -1.13 -0.23 -5.40
CA GLY A 206 -1.44 1.14 -5.04
C GLY A 206 -0.18 1.98 -4.78
N GLY A 207 -0.30 3.27 -5.03
CA GLY A 207 0.78 4.24 -4.84
C GLY A 207 1.06 4.54 -3.38
N ARG A 208 2.32 4.82 -3.05
CA ARG A 208 2.69 5.27 -1.70
C ARG A 208 2.18 6.68 -1.43
N GLY A 209 1.66 6.93 -0.25
CA GLY A 209 1.36 8.28 0.24
C GLY A 209 2.60 9.16 0.39
N GLY A 210 2.44 10.45 0.10
CA GLY A 210 3.47 11.47 0.25
C GLY A 210 3.81 11.72 1.71
N ASP A 211 5.06 12.07 2.00
CA ASP A 211 5.43 12.49 3.36
C ASP A 211 5.05 13.96 3.57
N SER A 212 4.78 14.35 4.81
CA SER A 212 4.52 15.74 5.18
C SER A 212 5.75 16.63 5.03
N GLY A 213 5.56 17.92 5.30
CA GLY A 213 6.64 18.81 5.68
C GLY A 213 7.41 18.29 6.89
N TYR A 214 8.68 18.66 6.99
CA TYR A 214 9.61 18.25 8.04
C TYR A 214 9.16 18.73 9.43
N LEU A 215 8.60 19.94 9.52
CA LEU A 215 8.26 20.56 10.80
C LEU A 215 6.84 20.23 11.26
N LEU A 216 5.83 20.52 10.42
CA LEU A 216 4.42 20.19 10.69
C LEU A 216 3.70 19.65 9.46
N GLY A 217 2.82 18.68 9.71
CA GLY A 217 1.84 18.16 8.76
C GLY A 217 1.67 16.65 8.87
N ASN A 218 0.62 16.14 8.22
CA ASN A 218 0.31 14.71 8.17
C ASN A 218 0.88 14.07 6.92
N GLY A 219 1.32 12.81 7.03
CA GLY A 219 1.59 11.98 5.86
C GLY A 219 0.29 11.73 5.08
N GLY A 220 0.39 11.64 3.76
CA GLY A 220 -0.73 11.23 2.91
C GLY A 220 -0.97 9.72 3.00
N ASN A 221 -2.20 9.28 2.73
CA ASN A 221 -2.53 7.86 2.74
C ASN A 221 -1.95 7.15 1.52
N GLY A 222 -1.65 5.86 1.62
CA GLY A 222 -1.41 5.00 0.45
C GLY A 222 -2.70 4.76 -0.33
N GLY A 223 -2.56 4.53 -1.64
CA GLY A 223 -3.68 4.11 -2.49
C GLY A 223 -3.95 2.61 -2.37
N ALA A 224 -5.18 2.19 -2.65
CA ALA A 224 -5.53 0.77 -2.69
C ALA A 224 -4.88 0.06 -3.88
N GLY A 225 -4.67 -1.26 -3.79
CA GLY A 225 -4.34 -2.10 -4.94
C GLY A 225 -5.54 -2.29 -5.87
N GLY A 226 -5.28 -2.62 -7.13
CA GLY A 226 -6.34 -3.02 -8.08
C GLY A 226 -6.83 -4.45 -7.82
N SER A 227 -8.02 -4.79 -8.30
CA SER A 227 -8.61 -6.13 -8.17
C SER A 227 -8.49 -6.97 -9.46
N ASP A 228 -8.60 -8.28 -9.34
CA ASP A 228 -8.43 -9.24 -10.45
C ASP A 228 -9.52 -10.30 -10.47
N SER A 229 -10.48 -10.20 -11.39
CA SER A 229 -11.54 -11.20 -11.58
C SER A 229 -11.26 -12.00 -12.87
N ASN A 230 -11.02 -13.31 -12.75
CA ASN A 230 -10.46 -14.15 -13.80
C ASN A 230 -11.31 -15.39 -14.11
N ASN A 231 -12.06 -15.33 -15.23
CA ASN A 231 -12.84 -16.45 -15.74
C ASN A 231 -12.16 -17.21 -16.91
N LEU A 232 -10.82 -17.11 -17.05
CA LEU A 232 -10.09 -17.88 -18.07
C LEU A 232 -10.07 -19.37 -17.70
N ASN A 233 -10.35 -20.21 -18.70
CA ASN A 233 -10.18 -21.67 -18.62
C ASN A 233 -9.21 -22.11 -19.73
N VAL A 234 -7.91 -22.01 -19.43
CA VAL A 234 -6.82 -22.49 -20.27
C VAL A 234 -6.35 -23.83 -19.69
N ALA A 235 -6.29 -24.86 -20.54
CA ALA A 235 -5.72 -26.15 -20.19
C ALA A 235 -4.20 -26.13 -20.41
N ASP A 236 -3.47 -26.84 -19.56
CA ASP A 236 -2.03 -27.11 -19.69
C ASP A 236 -1.76 -27.98 -20.94
N ASP A 237 -0.86 -27.57 -21.84
CA ASP A 237 -0.53 -28.38 -23.02
C ASP A 237 0.57 -29.41 -22.68
N PRO A 238 0.29 -30.73 -22.72
CA PRO A 238 1.30 -31.75 -22.41
C PRO A 238 2.51 -31.75 -23.37
N ALA A 239 2.48 -31.00 -24.47
CA ALA A 239 3.62 -30.78 -25.36
C ALA A 239 4.60 -29.69 -24.89
N THR A 240 4.18 -28.75 -24.02
CA THR A 240 4.96 -27.56 -23.62
C THR A 240 5.57 -27.69 -22.21
N THR A 241 6.34 -28.76 -21.97
CA THR A 241 6.85 -29.21 -20.64
C THR A 241 7.59 -28.19 -19.72
N ASN A 242 7.79 -26.94 -20.14
CA ASN A 242 8.43 -25.86 -19.37
C ASN A 242 7.53 -24.64 -19.16
N VAL A 243 6.29 -24.66 -19.67
CA VAL A 243 5.27 -23.63 -19.52
C VAL A 243 4.05 -24.34 -18.94
N ASN A 244 3.43 -23.77 -17.92
CA ASN A 244 2.11 -24.19 -17.50
C ASN A 244 1.12 -23.14 -18.01
N GLU A 245 0.37 -23.46 -19.07
CA GLU A 245 -0.60 -22.51 -19.63
C GLU A 245 -1.81 -22.30 -18.71
N SER A 246 -2.18 -23.29 -17.88
CA SER A 246 -3.30 -23.16 -16.91
C SER A 246 -3.01 -22.15 -15.78
N ALA A 247 -1.75 -21.76 -15.59
CA ALA A 247 -1.38 -20.68 -14.67
C ALA A 247 -2.00 -19.32 -15.06
N GLN A 248 -2.49 -19.17 -16.31
CA GLN A 248 -3.23 -17.99 -16.77
C GLN A 248 -4.62 -17.86 -16.13
N ASN A 249 -5.18 -18.95 -15.57
CA ASN A 249 -6.48 -18.95 -14.91
C ASN A 249 -6.42 -18.28 -13.53
N ASN A 250 -5.23 -18.18 -12.92
CA ASN A 250 -5.05 -17.61 -11.59
C ASN A 250 -5.37 -16.11 -11.53
N ALA A 251 -6.02 -15.69 -10.45
CA ALA A 251 -6.25 -14.29 -10.10
C ALA A 251 -5.27 -13.84 -9.00
N ALA A 252 -4.79 -12.61 -9.09
CA ALA A 252 -3.92 -12.01 -8.09
C ALA A 252 -4.19 -10.51 -7.93
N GLY A 253 -4.63 -10.11 -6.74
CA GLY A 253 -4.92 -8.73 -6.38
C GLY A 253 -3.65 -7.89 -6.18
N GLY A 254 -3.77 -6.60 -6.47
CA GLY A 254 -2.69 -5.63 -6.27
C GLY A 254 -2.44 -5.35 -4.79
N ALA A 255 -1.18 -5.18 -4.40
CA ALA A 255 -0.84 -4.77 -3.04
C ALA A 255 -1.25 -3.30 -2.77
N GLY A 256 -1.70 -3.01 -1.55
CA GLY A 256 -1.95 -1.65 -1.08
C GLY A 256 -0.67 -0.83 -0.90
N GLY A 257 -0.76 0.46 -1.21
CA GLY A 257 0.34 1.40 -1.06
C GLY A 257 0.63 1.73 0.40
N ALA A 258 1.89 1.97 0.75
CA ALA A 258 2.24 2.39 2.11
C ALA A 258 1.85 3.85 2.39
N GLY A 259 1.51 4.15 3.64
CA GLY A 259 1.26 5.51 4.11
C GLY A 259 2.51 6.38 4.16
N GLY A 260 2.31 7.68 4.07
CA GLY A 260 3.34 8.70 4.17
C GLY A 260 3.74 9.02 5.61
N VAL A 261 4.91 9.61 5.78
CA VAL A 261 5.46 9.99 7.08
C VAL A 261 4.92 11.35 7.53
N GLY A 262 4.60 11.50 8.82
CA GLY A 262 4.19 12.76 9.47
C GLY A 262 5.34 13.57 10.08
N GLY A 263 5.07 14.85 10.34
CA GLY A 263 6.05 15.87 10.72
C GLY A 263 6.65 15.70 12.13
N ILE A 264 7.83 16.27 12.34
CA ILE A 264 8.66 16.02 13.53
C ILE A 264 8.19 16.77 14.78
N LEU A 265 7.57 17.95 14.63
CA LEU A 265 6.98 18.65 15.78
C LEU A 265 5.56 18.13 16.05
N ASN A 266 4.71 18.16 15.03
CA ASN A 266 3.33 17.68 15.12
C ASN A 266 2.88 17.17 13.73
N GLY A 267 2.25 16.00 13.71
CA GLY A 267 1.89 15.29 12.51
C GLY A 267 1.60 13.81 12.77
N ASN A 268 0.58 13.30 12.10
CA ASN A 268 0.25 11.87 12.07
C ASN A 268 0.90 11.20 10.85
N GLY A 269 1.16 9.91 10.95
CA GLY A 269 1.44 9.09 9.77
C GLY A 269 0.18 8.93 8.91
N GLY A 270 0.35 8.84 7.59
CA GLY A 270 -0.75 8.48 6.70
C GLY A 270 -1.08 6.99 6.80
N HIS A 271 -2.31 6.61 6.52
CA HIS A 271 -2.74 5.21 6.55
C HIS A 271 -2.14 4.42 5.37
N GLY A 272 -1.94 3.12 5.52
CA GLY A 272 -1.77 2.22 4.39
C GLY A 272 -3.05 2.16 3.56
N GLY A 273 -2.92 1.93 2.26
CA GLY A 273 -4.05 1.57 1.40
C GLY A 273 -4.32 0.07 1.47
N ASP A 274 -5.54 -0.35 1.16
CA ASP A 274 -5.94 -1.76 1.20
C ASP A 274 -5.40 -2.55 0.00
N GLY A 275 -5.26 -3.87 0.16
CA GLY A 275 -5.03 -4.77 -0.96
C GLY A 275 -6.28 -4.91 -1.83
N GLY A 276 -6.12 -5.15 -3.14
CA GLY A 276 -7.23 -5.46 -4.02
C GLY A 276 -7.62 -6.94 -3.97
N SER A 277 -8.87 -7.26 -4.26
CA SER A 277 -9.41 -8.63 -4.21
C SER A 277 -9.03 -9.46 -5.45
N ALA A 278 -9.19 -10.78 -5.37
CA ALA A 278 -8.91 -11.71 -6.46
C ALA A 278 -9.97 -12.82 -6.56
N ASP A 279 -10.58 -13.00 -7.73
CA ASP A 279 -11.64 -14.00 -7.95
C ASP A 279 -11.24 -14.90 -9.13
N SER A 280 -11.28 -16.22 -9.00
CA SER A 280 -10.75 -17.16 -10.01
C SER A 280 -11.62 -18.40 -10.25
N ALA A 281 -12.34 -18.40 -11.38
CA ALA A 281 -13.30 -19.45 -11.69
C ALA A 281 -12.69 -20.78 -12.20
N ASN A 282 -11.39 -20.84 -12.47
CA ASN A 282 -10.72 -22.06 -12.99
C ASN A 282 -9.24 -22.17 -12.52
N GLY A 283 -8.90 -21.48 -11.43
CA GLY A 283 -7.52 -21.23 -11.01
C GLY A 283 -7.43 -20.86 -9.54
N ASN A 284 -6.23 -20.54 -9.07
CA ASN A 284 -6.03 -20.07 -7.70
C ASN A 284 -6.29 -18.56 -7.63
N ALA A 285 -6.87 -18.11 -6.53
CA ALA A 285 -7.01 -16.70 -6.21
C ALA A 285 -6.06 -16.30 -5.08
N THR A 286 -5.51 -15.08 -5.15
CA THR A 286 -4.70 -14.53 -4.06
C THR A 286 -4.94 -13.03 -3.93
N GLY A 287 -5.57 -12.64 -2.83
CA GLY A 287 -5.82 -11.25 -2.50
C GLY A 287 -4.53 -10.46 -2.25
N GLY A 288 -4.56 -9.17 -2.57
CA GLY A 288 -3.43 -8.28 -2.40
C GLY A 288 -3.11 -8.03 -0.91
N SER A 289 -1.84 -7.87 -0.56
CA SER A 289 -1.46 -7.48 0.81
C SER A 289 -1.79 -6.01 1.09
N GLY A 290 -2.30 -5.71 2.27
CA GLY A 290 -2.49 -4.35 2.76
C GLY A 290 -1.19 -3.55 2.90
N GLY A 291 -1.28 -2.25 2.65
CA GLY A 291 -0.19 -1.31 2.77
C GLY A 291 0.18 -1.02 4.22
N ARG A 292 1.46 -0.74 4.49
CA ARG A 292 1.90 -0.36 5.85
C ARG A 292 1.47 1.06 6.21
N GLY A 293 1.11 1.26 7.47
CA GLY A 293 0.90 2.58 8.05
C GLY A 293 2.17 3.43 8.12
N GLY A 294 1.99 4.74 8.02
CA GLY A 294 3.06 5.73 8.05
C GLY A 294 3.59 6.04 9.46
N LEU A 295 4.87 6.39 9.55
CA LEU A 295 5.51 6.83 10.79
C LEU A 295 5.02 8.24 11.20
N ALA A 296 4.68 8.40 12.48
CA ALA A 296 4.59 9.72 13.12
C ALA A 296 5.91 10.06 13.85
N HIS A 297 6.67 11.03 13.34
CA HIS A 297 7.91 11.48 14.00
C HIS A 297 7.67 12.31 15.27
N SER A 298 6.43 12.74 15.48
CA SER A 298 6.05 13.75 16.45
C SER A 298 6.46 13.38 17.87
N ASN A 299 7.24 14.27 18.51
CA ASN A 299 7.57 14.17 19.94
C ASN A 299 6.53 14.90 20.82
N ALA A 300 5.53 15.55 20.22
CA ALA A 300 4.48 16.30 20.90
C ALA A 300 3.09 15.64 20.85
N GLY A 301 3.00 14.33 20.57
CA GLY A 301 1.75 13.56 20.60
C GLY A 301 1.06 13.46 19.23
N GLY A 302 1.52 12.52 18.39
CA GLY A 302 0.82 12.14 17.15
C GLY A 302 0.59 10.63 17.05
N THR A 303 -0.26 10.25 16.10
CA THR A 303 -0.66 8.86 15.88
C THR A 303 0.04 8.32 14.63
N GLY A 304 0.67 7.15 14.76
CA GLY A 304 1.13 6.40 13.58
C GLY A 304 -0.07 6.05 12.69
N GLY A 305 0.09 6.05 11.36
CA GLY A 305 -1.02 5.67 10.48
C GLY A 305 -1.36 4.19 10.64
N ASN A 306 -2.62 3.80 10.50
CA ASN A 306 -2.98 2.37 10.55
C ASN A 306 -2.45 1.64 9.30
N GLY A 307 -2.27 0.33 9.39
CA GLY A 307 -2.16 -0.53 8.21
C GLY A 307 -3.45 -0.50 7.38
N GLY A 308 -3.33 -0.77 6.08
CA GLY A 308 -4.49 -1.11 5.24
C GLY A 308 -4.80 -2.61 5.36
N ASN A 309 -6.03 -2.99 5.02
CA ASN A 309 -6.48 -4.39 5.08
C ASN A 309 -5.91 -5.21 3.92
N GLY A 310 -5.83 -6.52 4.08
CA GLY A 310 -5.67 -7.44 2.97
C GLY A 310 -6.90 -7.43 2.05
N GLY A 311 -6.70 -7.71 0.76
CA GLY A 311 -7.80 -7.96 -0.16
C GLY A 311 -8.31 -9.40 -0.05
N ASP A 312 -9.59 -9.61 -0.34
CA ASP A 312 -10.23 -10.93 -0.27
C ASP A 312 -9.84 -11.83 -1.46
N ALA A 313 -10.15 -13.12 -1.35
CA ALA A 313 -9.96 -14.08 -2.44
C ALA A 313 -11.10 -15.09 -2.57
N GLU A 314 -11.51 -15.38 -3.81
CA GLU A 314 -12.56 -16.35 -4.16
C GLU A 314 -12.06 -17.31 -5.26
N ALA A 315 -12.21 -18.63 -5.10
CA ALA A 315 -11.78 -19.60 -6.11
C ALA A 315 -12.77 -20.77 -6.26
N ASP A 316 -13.25 -20.99 -7.48
CA ASP A 316 -14.46 -21.80 -7.71
C ASP A 316 -14.16 -23.26 -8.13
N ASP A 317 -12.92 -23.59 -8.52
CA ASP A 317 -12.60 -24.85 -9.24
C ASP A 317 -11.90 -25.91 -8.36
N ALA A 318 -12.13 -27.17 -8.71
CA ALA A 318 -11.70 -28.33 -7.94
C ALA A 318 -10.18 -28.38 -7.74
N GLY A 319 -9.76 -28.43 -6.48
CA GLY A 319 -8.35 -28.55 -6.10
C GLY A 319 -7.51 -27.29 -6.37
N LYS A 320 -8.14 -26.11 -6.44
CA LYS A 320 -7.45 -24.81 -6.36
C LYS A 320 -7.32 -24.35 -4.92
N THR A 321 -6.87 -23.11 -4.74
CA THR A 321 -6.83 -22.43 -3.45
C THR A 321 -7.19 -20.97 -3.61
N ALA A 322 -8.15 -20.51 -2.80
CA ALA A 322 -8.37 -19.10 -2.50
C ALA A 322 -7.50 -18.70 -1.31
N LYS A 323 -6.79 -17.58 -1.43
CA LYS A 323 -5.96 -17.06 -0.36
C LYS A 323 -6.15 -15.58 -0.12
N GLY A 324 -6.68 -15.22 1.05
CA GLY A 324 -6.80 -13.85 1.50
C GLY A 324 -5.44 -13.15 1.62
N GLY A 325 -5.44 -11.84 1.32
CA GLY A 325 -4.27 -10.99 1.45
C GLY A 325 -3.90 -10.73 2.91
N ASN A 326 -2.62 -10.58 3.22
CA ASN A 326 -2.23 -10.22 4.58
C ASN A 326 -2.50 -8.74 4.87
N GLY A 327 -2.95 -8.43 6.10
CA GLY A 327 -3.09 -7.08 6.60
C GLY A 327 -1.75 -6.33 6.72
N GLY A 328 -1.82 -5.02 6.54
CA GLY A 328 -0.68 -4.12 6.66
C GLY A 328 -0.29 -3.87 8.11
N ALA A 329 1.01 -3.74 8.39
CA ALA A 329 1.48 -3.36 9.72
C ALA A 329 1.16 -1.89 10.04
N GLY A 330 0.81 -1.62 11.29
CA GLY A 330 0.59 -0.29 11.83
C GLY A 330 1.86 0.57 11.87
N GLY A 331 1.66 1.87 11.71
CA GLY A 331 2.70 2.89 11.76
C GLY A 331 3.17 3.13 13.20
N THR A 332 4.48 3.33 13.37
CA THR A 332 5.05 3.67 14.68
C THR A 332 4.87 5.15 15.02
N SER A 333 4.96 5.51 16.30
CA SER A 333 4.97 6.91 16.74
C SER A 333 6.10 7.22 17.74
N GLY A 334 6.63 8.45 17.67
CA GLY A 334 7.59 8.97 18.64
C GLY A 334 6.97 9.09 20.03
N THR A 335 5.94 9.93 20.15
CA THR A 335 5.08 10.01 21.32
C THR A 335 3.61 10.11 20.90
N GLY A 336 2.70 9.46 21.63
CA GLY A 336 1.28 9.43 21.30
C GLY A 336 0.75 8.01 21.19
N GLN A 337 0.25 7.61 20.03
CA GLN A 337 -0.34 6.28 19.79
C GLN A 337 0.32 5.61 18.58
N GLY A 338 0.50 4.30 18.65
CA GLY A 338 0.78 3.49 17.46
C GLY A 338 -0.45 3.44 16.57
N GLY A 339 -0.26 3.31 15.26
CA GLY A 339 -1.36 2.94 14.37
C GLY A 339 -1.73 1.47 14.56
N SER A 340 -2.99 1.11 14.36
CA SER A 340 -3.40 -0.30 14.39
C SER A 340 -2.79 -1.07 13.21
N GLY A 341 -2.69 -2.39 13.35
CA GLY A 341 -2.66 -3.27 12.18
C GLY A 341 -3.90 -3.08 11.29
N GLY A 342 -3.78 -3.47 10.03
CA GLY A 342 -4.94 -3.78 9.18
C GLY A 342 -5.29 -5.26 9.27
N ASN A 343 -6.52 -5.63 8.97
CA ASN A 343 -6.99 -7.01 9.08
C ASN A 343 -6.53 -7.84 7.86
N GLY A 344 -6.46 -9.16 8.02
CA GLY A 344 -6.36 -10.08 6.91
C GLY A 344 -7.59 -9.98 6.00
N GLY A 345 -7.41 -10.24 4.70
CA GLY A 345 -8.52 -10.46 3.78
C GLY A 345 -9.07 -11.87 3.93
N ASN A 346 -10.35 -12.05 3.63
CA ASN A 346 -11.04 -13.32 3.76
C ASN A 346 -10.77 -14.22 2.54
N ALA A 347 -11.03 -15.52 2.69
CA ALA A 347 -10.94 -16.50 1.61
C ALA A 347 -12.21 -17.34 1.52
N VAL A 348 -12.75 -17.48 0.30
CA VAL A 348 -13.87 -18.37 -0.02
C VAL A 348 -13.41 -19.33 -1.12
N GLY A 349 -13.66 -20.62 -0.97
CA GLY A 349 -13.39 -21.60 -2.02
C GLY A 349 -14.49 -22.63 -2.13
N ASP A 350 -15.29 -22.57 -3.19
CA ASP A 350 -16.43 -23.46 -3.42
C ASP A 350 -15.93 -24.91 -3.57
N ASP A 351 -15.41 -25.28 -4.75
CA ASP A 351 -14.71 -26.56 -4.98
C ASP A 351 -13.21 -26.49 -4.55
N ALA A 352 -12.79 -25.41 -3.90
CA ALA A 352 -11.37 -25.06 -3.68
C ALA A 352 -11.02 -24.87 -2.19
N HIS A 353 -9.76 -25.07 -1.82
CA HIS A 353 -9.31 -24.82 -0.43
C HIS A 353 -9.27 -23.33 -0.10
N ALA A 354 -9.65 -22.94 1.11
CA ALA A 354 -9.66 -21.54 1.56
C ALA A 354 -8.59 -21.27 2.63
N VAL A 355 -7.83 -20.18 2.48
CA VAL A 355 -6.81 -19.74 3.46
C VAL A 355 -6.92 -18.25 3.73
N GLY A 356 -7.38 -17.89 4.91
CA GLY A 356 -7.51 -16.51 5.37
C GLY A 356 -6.17 -15.78 5.45
N GLY A 357 -6.19 -14.47 5.22
CA GLY A 357 -5.01 -13.61 5.33
C GLY A 357 -4.60 -13.40 6.78
N SER A 358 -3.30 -13.25 7.07
CA SER A 358 -2.89 -12.89 8.44
C SER A 358 -3.13 -11.41 8.73
N GLY A 359 -3.61 -11.09 9.93
CA GLY A 359 -3.68 -9.73 10.44
C GLY A 359 -2.31 -9.05 10.53
N GLY A 360 -2.31 -7.72 10.45
CA GLY A 360 -1.12 -6.89 10.56
C GLY A 360 -0.72 -6.63 12.01
N ALA A 361 0.59 -6.56 12.29
CA ALA A 361 1.06 -6.17 13.62
C ALA A 361 0.79 -4.68 13.92
N GLY A 362 0.46 -4.38 15.17
CA GLY A 362 0.24 -3.03 15.67
C GLY A 362 1.51 -2.18 15.79
N GLY A 363 1.34 -0.86 15.71
CA GLY A 363 2.45 0.11 15.76
C GLY A 363 3.05 0.26 17.17
N GLY A 364 4.36 0.14 17.28
CA GLY A 364 5.10 0.46 18.52
C GLY A 364 5.28 1.97 18.75
N VAL A 365 5.46 2.36 20.02
CA VAL A 365 5.76 3.74 20.44
C VAL A 365 6.86 3.82 21.49
N ARG A 366 7.51 4.98 21.62
CA ARG A 366 8.50 5.19 22.71
C ARG A 366 7.85 5.66 24.01
N LEU A 367 6.90 6.60 23.93
CA LEU A 367 6.10 7.06 25.07
C LEU A 367 4.64 7.25 24.64
N GLY A 368 3.72 6.48 25.22
CA GLY A 368 2.31 6.52 24.82
C GLY A 368 1.63 5.18 25.00
N THR A 369 0.73 4.83 24.09
CA THR A 369 0.16 3.48 23.96
C THR A 369 0.58 2.81 22.67
N GLY A 370 0.77 1.50 22.69
CA GLY A 370 0.89 0.72 21.46
C GLY A 370 -0.40 0.82 20.62
N GLY A 371 -0.29 0.60 19.31
CA GLY A 371 -1.44 0.31 18.47
C GLY A 371 -1.79 -1.17 18.52
N ASP A 372 -3.06 -1.52 18.38
CA ASP A 372 -3.53 -2.90 18.43
C ASP A 372 -3.14 -3.68 17.15
N GLY A 373 -3.03 -5.00 17.26
CA GLY A 373 -2.95 -5.89 16.10
C GLY A 373 -4.25 -5.86 15.29
N GLY A 374 -4.17 -6.15 14.00
CA GLY A 374 -5.34 -6.41 13.17
C GLY A 374 -5.71 -7.90 13.20
N ASP A 375 -6.96 -8.21 12.92
CA ASP A 375 -7.50 -9.57 13.02
C ASP A 375 -7.08 -10.43 11.82
N GLY A 376 -7.07 -11.75 12.00
CA GLY A 376 -6.99 -12.70 10.88
C GLY A 376 -8.23 -12.62 10.00
N GLY A 377 -8.07 -12.86 8.70
CA GLY A 377 -9.21 -13.04 7.80
C GLY A 377 -9.78 -14.46 7.89
N ASP A 378 -11.07 -14.59 7.65
CA ASP A 378 -11.79 -15.87 7.74
C ASP A 378 -11.53 -16.76 6.51
N ALA A 379 -11.81 -18.05 6.65
CA ALA A 379 -11.75 -19.02 5.56
C ALA A 379 -13.02 -19.89 5.52
N VAL A 380 -13.70 -19.91 4.38
CA VAL A 380 -14.89 -20.76 4.13
C VAL A 380 -14.65 -21.63 2.90
N SER A 381 -14.94 -22.93 2.97
CA SER A 381 -14.77 -23.87 1.86
C SER A 381 -15.92 -24.88 1.77
N GLU A 382 -16.61 -25.00 0.62
CA GLU A 382 -17.78 -25.89 0.51
C GLU A 382 -17.39 -27.37 0.33
N ASP A 383 -16.44 -27.67 -0.57
CA ASP A 383 -15.95 -29.03 -0.88
C ASP A 383 -14.43 -29.18 -0.56
N GLY A 384 -13.91 -28.48 0.46
CA GLY A 384 -12.47 -28.42 0.71
C GLY A 384 -12.00 -28.02 2.12
N ASN A 385 -10.68 -27.93 2.28
CA ASN A 385 -10.04 -27.61 3.56
C ASN A 385 -10.00 -26.09 3.75
N ALA A 386 -10.43 -25.61 4.92
CA ALA A 386 -10.35 -24.20 5.34
C ALA A 386 -9.26 -23.97 6.39
N THR A 387 -8.62 -22.80 6.37
CA THR A 387 -7.66 -22.38 7.39
C THR A 387 -7.74 -20.88 7.64
N GLY A 388 -8.19 -20.50 8.83
CA GLY A 388 -8.35 -19.12 9.25
C GLY A 388 -7.01 -18.38 9.38
N GLY A 389 -7.06 -17.07 9.15
CA GLY A 389 -5.92 -16.18 9.26
C GLY A 389 -5.44 -16.02 10.70
N LYS A 390 -4.13 -15.87 10.91
CA LYS A 390 -3.62 -15.53 12.25
C LYS A 390 -3.87 -14.06 12.59
N GLY A 391 -4.25 -13.78 13.84
CA GLY A 391 -4.28 -12.43 14.39
C GLY A 391 -2.88 -11.79 14.46
N GLY A 392 -2.83 -10.47 14.37
CA GLY A 392 -1.60 -9.69 14.43
C GLY A 392 -1.16 -9.39 15.87
N ASP A 393 0.15 -9.33 16.12
CA ASP A 393 0.68 -8.96 17.44
C ASP A 393 0.44 -7.46 17.75
N GLY A 394 0.15 -7.14 19.01
CA GLY A 394 -0.02 -5.78 19.51
C GLY A 394 1.29 -4.99 19.67
N GLY A 395 1.19 -3.66 19.52
CA GLY A 395 2.33 -2.75 19.56
C GLY A 395 2.95 -2.55 20.95
N SER A 396 4.29 -2.45 21.00
CA SER A 396 5.06 -2.26 22.24
C SER A 396 5.26 -0.78 22.63
N VAL A 397 5.49 -0.53 23.93
CA VAL A 397 5.88 0.78 24.50
C VAL A 397 7.29 0.69 25.11
N ASP A 398 8.26 1.43 24.58
CA ASP A 398 9.69 1.22 24.93
C ASP A 398 10.13 1.78 26.31
N LEU A 399 9.63 2.95 26.74
CA LEU A 399 10.17 3.68 27.91
C LEU A 399 9.16 3.80 29.07
N THR A 400 8.31 4.82 29.03
CA THR A 400 7.39 5.22 30.10
C THR A 400 6.10 5.70 29.43
N GLY A 401 4.96 5.12 29.76
CA GLY A 401 3.72 5.39 29.04
C GLY A 401 2.58 4.50 29.50
N GLY A 402 1.49 4.52 28.73
CA GLY A 402 0.36 3.63 28.91
C GLY A 402 0.64 2.21 28.42
N GLY A 403 -0.44 1.48 28.14
CA GLY A 403 -0.34 0.05 27.84
C GLY A 403 0.19 -0.28 26.44
N GLY A 404 0.62 -1.52 26.29
CA GLY A 404 0.80 -2.12 24.97
C GLY A 404 -0.54 -2.28 24.26
N GLY A 405 -0.52 -2.36 22.93
CA GLY A 405 -1.73 -2.67 22.16
C GLY A 405 -2.15 -4.12 22.36
N ALA A 406 -3.44 -4.42 22.20
CA ALA A 406 -3.94 -5.80 22.18
C ALA A 406 -3.43 -6.57 20.95
N GLY A 407 -3.37 -7.89 21.04
CA GLY A 407 -3.30 -8.75 19.87
C GLY A 407 -4.65 -8.80 19.16
N GLY A 408 -4.65 -8.94 17.83
CA GLY A 408 -5.87 -9.16 17.04
C GLY A 408 -6.38 -10.60 17.16
N GLU A 409 -7.65 -10.82 16.86
CA GLU A 409 -8.30 -12.12 16.90
C GLU A 409 -7.81 -13.02 15.74
N GLY A 410 -7.81 -14.34 15.94
CA GLY A 410 -7.63 -15.30 14.86
C GLY A 410 -8.91 -15.43 14.04
N GLY A 411 -8.79 -15.45 12.71
CA GLY A 411 -9.95 -15.61 11.82
C GLY A 411 -10.53 -17.03 11.88
N ASP A 412 -11.82 -17.15 11.62
CA ASP A 412 -12.56 -18.42 11.70
C ASP A 412 -12.28 -19.33 10.49
N ALA A 413 -12.58 -20.62 10.64
CA ALA A 413 -12.50 -21.60 9.56
C ALA A 413 -13.74 -22.49 9.49
N ASP A 414 -14.37 -22.57 8.33
CA ASP A 414 -15.49 -23.46 8.00
C ASP A 414 -15.14 -24.26 6.74
N GLY A 415 -15.08 -25.59 6.81
CA GLY A 415 -14.66 -26.41 5.65
C GLY A 415 -14.93 -27.90 5.80
N ASP A 416 -15.39 -28.53 4.72
CA ASP A 416 -15.86 -29.94 4.64
C ASP A 416 -14.97 -30.93 5.41
N GLU A 417 -13.79 -31.24 4.88
CA GLU A 417 -12.96 -32.32 5.40
C GLU A 417 -12.12 -31.87 6.60
N LYS A 418 -11.70 -30.59 6.62
CA LYS A 418 -10.93 -29.97 7.71
C LYS A 418 -11.13 -28.46 7.75
N ALA A 419 -11.28 -27.97 8.97
CA ALA A 419 -11.11 -26.57 9.31
C ALA A 419 -9.99 -26.41 10.34
N THR A 420 -9.20 -25.34 10.21
CA THR A 420 -8.22 -24.94 11.23
C THR A 420 -8.36 -23.46 11.53
N GLY A 421 -8.88 -23.13 12.70
CA GLY A 421 -9.06 -21.75 13.16
C GLY A 421 -7.72 -21.01 13.29
N GLY A 422 -7.75 -19.70 13.07
CA GLY A 422 -6.59 -18.84 13.21
C GLY A 422 -6.13 -18.73 14.67
N SER A 423 -4.81 -18.70 14.93
CA SER A 423 -4.36 -18.34 16.29
C SER A 423 -4.48 -16.84 16.51
N GLY A 424 -4.91 -16.43 17.70
CA GLY A 424 -4.87 -15.04 18.14
C GLY A 424 -3.45 -14.46 18.17
N GLY A 425 -3.38 -13.13 18.10
CA GLY A 425 -2.14 -12.36 18.18
C GLY A 425 -1.66 -12.13 19.62
N SER A 426 -0.36 -11.93 19.80
CA SER A 426 0.21 -11.68 21.13
C SER A 426 -0.04 -10.24 21.60
N GLY A 427 -0.28 -10.04 22.89
CA GLY A 427 -0.42 -8.72 23.50
C GLY A 427 0.91 -7.94 23.55
N GLY A 428 0.85 -6.65 23.21
CA GLY A 428 2.01 -5.76 23.21
C GLY A 428 2.56 -5.48 24.61
N THR A 429 3.87 -5.24 24.73
CA THR A 429 4.50 -4.93 26.03
C THR A 429 4.24 -3.48 26.46
N GLY A 430 3.69 -3.28 27.66
CA GLY A 430 3.53 -1.96 28.28
C GLY A 430 4.84 -1.32 28.73
N GLY A 431 4.83 0.01 28.90
CA GLY A 431 5.99 0.77 29.36
C GLY A 431 6.20 0.70 30.88
N LEU A 432 7.23 1.35 31.41
CA LEU A 432 7.47 1.42 32.86
C LEU A 432 6.26 2.05 33.59
N GLY A 433 5.47 1.21 34.26
CA GLY A 433 4.28 1.59 35.01
C GLY A 433 2.95 1.50 34.25
N GLY A 434 2.94 0.96 33.02
CA GLY A 434 1.74 0.59 32.28
C GLY A 434 1.66 -0.92 32.06
N ASP A 435 0.45 -1.46 32.02
CA ASP A 435 0.20 -2.89 31.78
C ASP A 435 0.41 -3.26 30.29
N GLY A 436 0.71 -4.52 30.00
CA GLY A 436 0.69 -5.05 28.63
C GLY A 436 -0.72 -5.09 28.05
N GLY A 437 -0.80 -5.16 26.72
CA GLY A 437 -2.07 -5.46 26.04
C GLY A 437 -2.50 -6.91 26.31
N ALA A 438 -3.79 -7.19 26.12
CA ALA A 438 -4.29 -8.56 26.11
C ALA A 438 -3.81 -9.31 24.85
N GLY A 439 -3.68 -10.63 24.93
CA GLY A 439 -3.67 -11.47 23.73
C GLY A 439 -5.04 -11.44 23.04
N GLY A 440 -5.06 -11.68 21.73
CA GLY A 440 -6.30 -11.89 20.99
C GLY A 440 -6.77 -13.34 21.11
N ASP A 441 -8.07 -13.56 20.92
CA ASP A 441 -8.66 -14.90 21.00
C ASP A 441 -8.34 -15.74 19.75
N GLY A 442 -8.38 -17.06 19.88
CA GLY A 442 -8.26 -17.99 18.75
C GLY A 442 -9.58 -18.16 17.99
N GLY A 443 -9.51 -18.23 16.67
CA GLY A 443 -10.69 -18.41 15.81
C GLY A 443 -11.31 -19.80 15.94
N ASP A 444 -12.62 -19.87 15.70
CA ASP A 444 -13.40 -21.09 15.69
C ASP A 444 -13.07 -21.98 14.47
N ALA A 445 -13.37 -23.27 14.58
CA ALA A 445 -13.22 -24.24 13.50
C ALA A 445 -14.45 -25.16 13.39
N VAL A 446 -15.07 -25.20 12.22
CA VAL A 446 -16.23 -26.04 11.89
C VAL A 446 -15.85 -26.98 10.74
N ALA A 447 -16.04 -28.28 10.89
CA ALA A 447 -15.84 -29.25 9.81
C ALA A 447 -16.94 -30.32 9.77
N ASP A 448 -17.27 -30.83 8.60
CA ASP A 448 -18.29 -31.87 8.46
C ASP A 448 -17.73 -33.27 8.84
N ASP A 449 -16.44 -33.51 8.59
CA ASP A 449 -15.74 -34.76 8.95
C ASP A 449 -15.41 -34.88 10.46
N GLU A 450 -15.66 -36.07 11.05
CA GLU A 450 -15.39 -36.36 12.48
C GLU A 450 -13.91 -36.14 12.84
N GLY A 451 -13.62 -35.19 13.73
CA GLY A 451 -12.25 -34.78 14.07
C GLY A 451 -11.51 -33.99 12.98
N GLY A 452 -12.20 -33.48 11.96
CA GLY A 452 -11.65 -32.58 10.94
C GLY A 452 -11.36 -31.15 11.46
N ALA A 453 -12.10 -30.70 12.46
CA ALA A 453 -11.97 -29.36 13.04
C ALA A 453 -10.82 -29.25 14.05
N THR A 454 -10.03 -28.18 13.96
CA THR A 454 -8.98 -27.80 14.92
C THR A 454 -9.08 -26.31 15.24
N ALA A 455 -9.52 -25.98 16.45
CA ALA A 455 -9.63 -24.60 16.91
C ALA A 455 -8.29 -23.83 16.86
N GLY A 456 -8.40 -22.51 16.70
CA GLY A 456 -7.29 -21.59 16.93
C GLY A 456 -6.90 -21.51 18.40
N SER A 457 -5.62 -21.32 18.68
CA SER A 457 -5.15 -21.03 20.04
C SER A 457 -5.23 -19.54 20.36
N GLY A 458 -5.57 -19.19 21.60
CA GLY A 458 -5.46 -17.82 22.12
C GLY A 458 -4.01 -17.31 22.10
N GLY A 459 -3.86 -15.98 22.08
CA GLY A 459 -2.56 -15.31 22.13
C GLY A 459 -2.06 -15.06 23.56
N ASP A 460 -0.75 -15.05 23.77
CA ASP A 460 -0.13 -14.70 25.05
C ASP A 460 -0.39 -13.21 25.39
N GLY A 461 -0.75 -12.90 26.63
CA GLY A 461 -0.87 -11.53 27.13
C GLY A 461 0.47 -10.85 27.36
N GLY A 462 0.53 -9.53 27.16
CA GLY A 462 1.65 -8.71 27.60
C GLY A 462 1.75 -8.66 29.14
N PHE A 463 2.88 -8.23 29.71
CA PHE A 463 3.04 -8.17 31.18
C PHE A 463 1.98 -7.30 31.87
N GLY A 464 0.98 -7.93 32.51
CA GLY A 464 -0.14 -7.25 33.17
C GLY A 464 -1.45 -7.28 32.38
N GLY A 465 -1.39 -7.67 31.10
CA GLY A 465 -2.55 -8.06 30.30
C GLY A 465 -2.99 -9.50 30.60
N THR A 466 -4.11 -9.91 30.00
CA THR A 466 -4.61 -11.29 30.01
C THR A 466 -4.21 -12.02 28.74
N ASP A 467 -4.05 -13.33 28.84
CA ASP A 467 -4.00 -14.20 27.66
C ASP A 467 -5.40 -14.22 26.99
N GLY A 468 -5.45 -14.47 25.69
CA GLY A 468 -6.70 -14.69 24.95
C GLY A 468 -7.23 -16.11 25.16
N ASP A 469 -8.53 -16.31 24.92
CA ASP A 469 -9.17 -17.63 25.00
C ASP A 469 -8.87 -18.46 23.73
N ASP A 470 -8.79 -19.79 23.88
CA ASP A 470 -8.75 -20.71 22.74
C ASP A 470 -10.13 -20.76 22.06
N GLY A 471 -10.15 -20.86 20.73
CA GLY A 471 -11.37 -21.03 19.96
C GLY A 471 -12.06 -22.36 20.21
N SER A 472 -13.26 -22.51 19.67
CA SER A 472 -14.03 -23.75 19.69
C SER A 472 -13.82 -24.58 18.42
N ALA A 473 -14.01 -25.90 18.55
CA ALA A 473 -14.00 -26.83 17.44
C ALA A 473 -15.30 -27.64 17.46
N SER A 474 -16.03 -27.65 16.34
CA SER A 474 -17.23 -28.44 16.14
C SER A 474 -17.08 -29.35 14.92
N ASP A 475 -17.60 -30.56 15.03
CA ASP A 475 -17.67 -31.51 13.92
C ASP A 475 -19.11 -31.96 13.61
N GLY A 476 -19.34 -32.43 12.38
CA GLY A 476 -20.64 -32.91 11.90
C GLY A 476 -21.24 -34.08 12.70
N ALA A 477 -20.52 -34.61 13.69
CA ALA A 477 -20.98 -35.65 14.61
C ALA A 477 -22.13 -35.22 15.54
N ASP A 478 -22.42 -33.92 15.68
CA ASP A 478 -23.57 -33.41 16.46
C ASP A 478 -24.90 -33.41 15.68
N ALA A 479 -24.90 -33.91 14.43
CA ALA A 479 -26.13 -34.22 13.71
C ALA A 479 -26.88 -35.39 14.40
N PRO A 480 -28.10 -35.19 14.94
CA PRO A 480 -28.80 -36.23 15.66
C PRO A 480 -29.15 -37.39 14.73
N ALA A 481 -28.62 -38.57 15.04
CA ALA A 481 -28.90 -39.82 14.33
C ALA A 481 -30.41 -40.01 14.15
N THR A 482 -30.86 -40.03 12.90
CA THR A 482 -32.27 -40.27 12.55
C THR A 482 -32.52 -41.78 12.47
N ASP A 483 -33.27 -42.29 13.45
CA ASP A 483 -33.77 -43.69 13.54
C ASP A 483 -34.70 -44.09 12.37
#